data_AF-A0A2Z4JEH9-F1
#
_entry.id   AF-A0A2Z4JEH9-F1
#
_cell.length_a   1.000
_cell.length_b   1.000
_cell.length_c   1.000
_cell.angle_alpha   90.00
_cell.angle_beta   90.00
_cell.angle_gamma   90.00
#
_symmetry.space_group_name_H-M   'P 1'
#
loop_
_entity.id
_entity.type
_entity.pdbx_description
1 polymer ?
#
loop_
_entity_poly.entity_id
_entity_poly.type
_entity_poly.pdbx_seq_one_letter_code
_entity_poly.pdbx_strand_id
1 'polypeptide(L)'
;MTWQEIFSRTGTYLTTLSAAVVALSLVANATGFGSGFTTFALLVLPVVLLVGFGTYFRLIEADIEDTWLIIGMNRLRHAYVELAPELEPYFIASHHDDPPGIWTTYSFRRRIGVTHWLSGSPVVICVINSVVTGVLAAVICSAAGAGDMVRTLVGSATAVLTVAVLGFLGLRKVHEVSRSYKPRFPSDDARRSAG
;
A
#
# COMPACT_ATOMS: atom_id res chain seq x y z
N MET A 1 17.29 3.54 1.04
CA MET A 1 17.28 2.40 0.10
C MET A 1 15.85 1.92 -0.16
N THR A 2 15.03 1.75 0.87
CA THR A 2 13.58 1.46 0.79
C THR A 2 12.81 2.40 -0.17
N TRP A 3 13.10 3.71 -0.13
CA TRP A 3 12.48 4.68 -1.03
C TRP A 3 12.71 4.40 -2.52
N GLN A 4 13.96 4.15 -2.93
CA GLN A 4 14.27 3.84 -4.33
C GLN A 4 13.64 2.52 -4.78
N GLU A 5 13.58 1.52 -3.89
CA GLU A 5 12.89 0.25 -4.18
C GLU A 5 11.39 0.46 -4.41
N ILE A 6 10.70 1.21 -3.55
CA ILE A 6 9.26 1.49 -3.68
C ILE A 6 8.97 2.20 -5.00
N PHE A 7 9.74 3.24 -5.33
CA PHE A 7 9.57 3.98 -6.59
C PHE A 7 9.84 3.10 -7.80
N SER A 8 10.91 2.31 -7.77
CA SER A 8 11.26 1.40 -8.87
C SER A 8 10.17 0.35 -9.09
N ARG A 9 9.70 -0.33 -8.04
CA ARG A 9 8.63 -1.35 -8.13
C ARG A 9 7.31 -0.76 -8.63
N THR A 10 6.92 0.39 -8.09
CA THR A 10 5.72 1.11 -8.50
C THR A 10 5.82 1.51 -9.97
N GLY A 11 6.95 2.08 -10.38
CA GLY A 11 7.22 2.45 -11.77
C GLY A 11 7.13 1.25 -12.70
N THR A 12 7.83 0.15 -12.39
CA THR A 12 7.78 -1.08 -13.20
C THR A 12 6.37 -1.61 -13.35
N TYR A 13 5.59 -1.67 -12.25
CA TYR A 13 4.19 -2.11 -12.31
C TYR A 13 3.34 -1.22 -13.22
N LEU A 14 3.41 0.11 -13.07
CA LEU A 14 2.64 1.05 -13.88
C LEU A 14 3.04 0.99 -15.36
N THR A 15 4.32 0.80 -15.66
CA THR A 15 4.80 0.58 -17.03
C THR A 15 4.25 -0.73 -17.61
N THR A 16 4.31 -1.83 -16.85
CA THR A 16 3.77 -3.13 -17.28
C THR A 16 2.26 -3.07 -17.50
N LEU A 17 1.52 -2.44 -16.58
CA LEU A 17 0.07 -2.24 -16.72
C LEU A 17 -0.25 -1.41 -17.96
N SER A 18 0.47 -0.31 -18.18
CA SER A 18 0.27 0.54 -19.35
C SER A 18 0.52 -0.22 -20.65
N ALA A 19 1.62 -0.98 -20.71
CA ALA A 19 1.94 -1.82 -21.88
C ALA A 19 0.86 -2.89 -22.13
N ALA A 20 0.33 -3.51 -21.07
CA ALA A 20 -0.76 -4.48 -21.17
C ALA A 20 -2.05 -3.85 -21.70
N VAL A 21 -2.42 -2.66 -21.22
CA VAL A 21 -3.60 -1.91 -21.71
C VAL A 21 -3.42 -1.54 -23.18
N VAL A 22 -2.24 -1.07 -23.58
CA VAL A 22 -1.93 -0.78 -24.99
C VAL A 22 -2.05 -2.04 -25.85
N ALA A 23 -1.46 -3.16 -25.43
CA ALA A 23 -1.54 -4.42 -26.16
C ALA A 23 -2.99 -4.92 -26.29
N LEU A 24 -3.79 -4.81 -25.22
CA LEU A 24 -5.22 -5.14 -25.24
C LEU A 24 -6.00 -4.28 -26.23
N SER A 25 -5.70 -2.97 -26.28
CA SER A 25 -6.32 -2.06 -27.25
C SER A 25 -5.99 -2.45 -28.69
N LEU A 26 -4.74 -2.82 -28.98
CA LEU A 26 -4.31 -3.26 -30.31
C LEU A 26 -5.01 -4.56 -30.73
N VAL A 27 -5.09 -5.53 -29.83
CA VAL A 27 -5.77 -6.81 -30.08
C VAL A 27 -7.27 -6.61 -30.25
N ALA A 28 -7.90 -5.75 -29.44
CA ALA A 28 -9.31 -5.39 -29.58
C ALA A 28 -9.59 -4.73 -30.95
N ASN A 29 -8.70 -3.85 -31.42
CA ASN A 29 -8.84 -3.23 -32.74
C ASN A 29 -8.66 -4.22 -33.90
N ALA A 30 -7.75 -5.19 -33.76
CA ALA A 30 -7.46 -6.17 -34.80
C ALA A 30 -8.49 -7.31 -34.89
N THR A 31 -9.01 -7.77 -33.75
CA THR A 31 -9.88 -8.96 -33.65
C THR A 31 -11.31 -8.65 -33.24
N GLY A 32 -11.62 -7.38 -32.95
CA GLY A 32 -12.84 -7.00 -32.26
C GLY A 32 -12.87 -7.51 -30.82
N PHE A 33 -14.02 -7.36 -30.15
CA PHE A 33 -14.26 -7.92 -28.80
C PHE A 33 -14.63 -9.42 -28.84
N GLY A 34 -14.01 -10.18 -29.75
CA GLY A 34 -14.30 -11.60 -29.97
C GLY A 34 -13.52 -12.54 -29.05
N SER A 35 -13.45 -13.81 -29.45
CA SER A 35 -12.71 -14.85 -28.72
C SER A 35 -11.20 -14.56 -28.63
N GLY A 36 -10.60 -13.97 -29.67
CA GLY A 36 -9.18 -13.60 -29.69
C GLY A 36 -8.81 -12.61 -28.59
N PHE A 37 -9.60 -11.56 -28.42
CA PHE A 37 -9.44 -10.60 -27.32
C PHE A 37 -9.57 -11.27 -25.95
N THR A 38 -10.58 -12.12 -25.79
CA THR A 38 -10.83 -12.83 -24.52
C THR A 38 -9.65 -13.71 -24.11
N THR A 39 -9.12 -14.51 -25.05
CA THR A 39 -7.95 -15.36 -24.81
C THR A 39 -6.72 -14.52 -24.43
N PHE A 40 -6.45 -13.44 -25.16
CA PHE A 40 -5.30 -12.57 -24.87
C PHE A 40 -5.44 -11.89 -23.50
N ALA A 41 -6.62 -11.39 -23.17
CA ALA A 41 -6.91 -10.79 -21.86
C ALA A 41 -6.73 -11.79 -20.71
N LEU A 42 -7.21 -13.04 -20.88
CA LEU A 42 -7.04 -14.11 -19.89
C LEU A 42 -5.57 -14.53 -19.70
N LEU A 43 -4.68 -14.26 -20.66
CA LEU A 43 -3.25 -14.52 -20.52
C LEU A 43 -2.50 -13.35 -19.86
N VAL A 44 -2.78 -12.12 -20.28
CA VAL A 44 -2.02 -10.94 -19.86
C VAL A 44 -2.46 -10.40 -18.50
N LEU A 45 -3.77 -10.30 -18.25
CA LEU A 45 -4.28 -9.70 -17.02
C LEU A 45 -3.83 -10.43 -15.74
N PRO A 46 -3.77 -11.78 -15.68
CA PRO A 46 -3.25 -12.47 -14.50
C PRO A 46 -1.77 -12.16 -14.22
N VAL A 47 -0.95 -12.01 -15.27
CA VAL A 47 0.47 -11.66 -15.13
C VAL A 47 0.61 -10.25 -14.55
N VAL A 48 -0.17 -9.29 -15.06
CA VAL A 48 -0.19 -7.92 -14.54
C VAL A 48 -0.63 -7.89 -13.08
N LEU A 49 -1.66 -8.67 -12.72
CA LEU A 49 -2.13 -8.78 -11.34
C LEU A 49 -1.09 -9.40 -10.41
N LEU A 50 -0.37 -10.44 -10.86
CA LEU A 50 0.68 -11.06 -10.06
C LEU A 50 1.77 -10.05 -9.71
N VAL A 51 2.23 -9.26 -10.69
CA VAL A 51 3.18 -8.17 -10.46
C VAL A 51 2.59 -7.11 -9.53
N GLY A 52 1.32 -6.75 -9.74
CA GLY A 52 0.62 -5.75 -8.94
C GLY A 52 0.45 -6.14 -7.47
N PHE A 53 0.01 -7.36 -7.17
CA PHE A 53 -0.10 -7.85 -5.81
C PHE A 53 1.27 -7.96 -5.13
N GLY A 54 2.29 -8.42 -5.86
CA GLY A 54 3.68 -8.45 -5.35
C GLY A 54 4.18 -7.06 -4.95
N THR A 55 3.92 -6.05 -5.80
CA THR A 55 4.24 -4.65 -5.49
C THR A 55 3.48 -4.18 -4.25
N TYR A 56 2.18 -4.45 -4.15
CA TYR A 56 1.37 -4.05 -3.00
C TYR A 56 1.92 -4.59 -1.67
N PHE A 57 2.21 -5.89 -1.59
CA PHE A 57 2.74 -6.49 -0.35
C PHE A 57 4.11 -5.92 0.02
N ARG A 58 4.97 -5.66 -0.98
CA ARG A 58 6.27 -5.06 -0.70
C ARG A 58 6.20 -3.61 -0.26
N LEU A 59 5.24 -2.85 -0.77
CA LEU A 59 5.00 -1.48 -0.31
C LEU A 59 4.57 -1.46 1.17
N ILE A 60 3.69 -2.38 1.60
CA ILE A 60 3.33 -2.51 3.03
C ILE A 60 4.54 -2.86 3.89
N GLU A 61 5.39 -3.78 3.44
CA GLU A 61 6.60 -4.16 4.18
C GLU A 61 7.59 -3.01 4.28
N ALA A 62 7.78 -2.26 3.20
CA ALA A 62 8.64 -1.10 3.19
C ALA A 62 8.13 0.01 4.14
N ASP A 63 6.81 0.24 4.23
CA ASP A 63 6.24 1.19 5.20
C ASP A 63 6.49 0.75 6.66
N ILE A 64 6.44 -0.55 6.93
CA ILE A 64 6.78 -1.12 8.24
C ILE A 64 8.27 -0.93 8.53
N GLU A 65 9.15 -1.26 7.58
CA GLU A 65 10.60 -1.05 7.71
C GLU A 65 10.94 0.43 7.98
N ASP A 66 10.28 1.36 7.29
CA ASP A 66 10.46 2.81 7.49
C ASP A 66 10.07 3.24 8.91
N THR A 67 8.99 2.68 9.45
CA THR A 67 8.58 2.90 10.84
C THR A 67 9.65 2.42 11.82
N TRP A 68 10.26 1.25 11.58
CA TRP A 68 11.34 0.72 12.42
C TRP A 68 12.60 1.58 12.36
N LEU A 69 12.94 2.12 11.19
CA LEU A 69 14.05 3.06 11.03
C LEU A 69 13.81 4.33 11.84
N ILE A 70 12.60 4.89 11.79
CA ILE A 70 12.23 6.06 12.58
C ILE A 70 12.33 5.79 14.08
N ILE A 71 11.87 4.62 14.55
CA ILE A 71 12.04 4.20 15.95
C ILE A 71 13.52 4.21 16.33
N GLY A 72 14.39 3.62 15.51
CA GLY A 72 15.83 3.62 15.74
C GLY A 72 16.43 5.03 15.79
N MET A 73 16.03 5.90 14.87
CA MET A 73 16.47 7.30 14.85
C MET A 73 16.01 8.07 16.08
N ASN A 74 14.76 7.91 16.51
CA ASN A 74 14.22 8.55 17.71
C ASN A 74 15.01 8.10 18.96
N ARG A 75 15.35 6.81 19.07
CA ARG A 75 16.18 6.27 20.17
C ARG A 75 17.58 6.86 20.20
N LEU A 76 18.22 7.03 19.04
CA LEU A 76 19.53 7.68 18.96
C LEU A 76 19.44 9.14 19.40
N ARG A 77 18.40 9.87 18.96
CA ARG A 77 18.16 11.25 19.42
C ARG A 77 17.94 11.31 20.93
N HIS A 78 17.23 10.35 21.52
CA HIS A 78 17.08 10.26 22.98
C HIS A 78 18.44 10.17 23.67
N ALA A 79 19.32 9.28 23.21
CA ALA A 79 20.65 9.12 23.78
C ALA A 79 21.51 10.39 23.63
N TYR A 80 21.38 11.14 22.53
CA TYR A 80 22.07 12.43 22.37
C TYR A 80 21.57 13.49 23.35
N VAL A 81 20.26 13.56 23.58
CA VAL A 81 19.68 14.49 24.56
C VAL A 81 20.11 14.12 25.99
N GLU A 82 20.20 12.83 26.31
CA GLU A 82 20.73 12.37 27.61
C GLU A 82 22.19 12.78 27.82
N LEU A 83 23.01 12.77 26.76
CA LEU A 83 24.43 13.14 26.84
C LEU A 83 24.65 14.65 26.85
N ALA A 84 23.86 15.41 26.08
CA ALA A 84 23.97 16.85 25.92
C ALA A 84 22.57 17.49 25.85
N PRO A 85 21.97 17.83 27.00
CA PRO A 85 20.60 18.37 27.07
C PRO A 85 20.40 19.67 26.29
N GLU A 86 21.46 20.46 26.13
CA GLU A 86 21.50 21.68 25.32
C GLU A 86 21.17 21.47 23.83
N LEU A 87 21.21 20.23 23.33
CA LEU A 87 20.84 19.90 21.94
C LEU A 87 19.32 19.82 21.73
N GLU A 88 18.52 19.69 22.79
CA GLU A 88 17.07 19.49 22.69
C GLU A 88 16.35 20.53 21.81
N PRO A 89 16.61 21.85 21.94
CA PRO A 89 15.93 22.86 21.13
C PRO A 89 16.25 22.80 19.63
N TYR A 90 17.31 22.08 19.24
CA TYR A 90 17.76 21.96 17.86
C TYR A 90 17.11 20.77 17.13
N PHE A 91 16.51 19.81 17.85
CA PHE A 91 15.84 18.68 17.24
C PHE A 91 14.41 19.04 16.79
N ILE A 92 14.20 19.08 15.48
CA ILE A 92 12.86 19.26 14.87
C ILE A 92 12.04 17.95 14.95
N ALA A 93 12.71 16.81 14.86
CA ALA A 93 12.10 15.49 14.97
C ALA A 93 12.04 15.00 16.42
N SER A 94 11.11 14.11 16.74
CA SER A 94 10.94 13.62 18.11
C SER A 94 12.12 12.77 18.57
N HIS A 95 12.41 12.81 19.87
CA HIS A 95 13.36 11.92 20.55
C HIS A 95 12.65 10.80 21.35
N HIS A 96 11.32 10.68 21.26
CA HIS A 96 10.57 9.60 21.90
C HIS A 96 10.22 8.49 20.91
N ASP A 97 10.23 7.24 21.37
CA ASP A 97 9.99 6.06 20.52
C ASP A 97 8.55 5.53 20.64
N ASP A 98 7.62 6.35 21.13
CA ASP A 98 6.19 6.06 21.24
C ASP A 98 5.43 6.45 19.94
N PRO A 99 4.19 5.95 19.74
CA PRO A 99 3.43 6.25 18.53
C PRO A 99 3.33 7.77 18.23
N PRO A 100 3.06 8.66 19.21
CA PRO A 100 3.11 10.11 18.98
C PRO A 100 4.47 10.62 18.50
N GLY A 101 5.58 10.13 19.07
CA GLY A 101 6.94 10.49 18.67
C GLY A 101 7.29 10.01 17.27
N ILE A 102 6.85 8.79 16.89
CA ILE A 102 7.01 8.26 15.53
C ILE A 102 6.30 9.17 14.52
N TRP A 103 5.03 9.52 14.77
CA TRP A 103 4.27 10.37 13.84
C TRP A 103 4.81 11.79 13.72
N THR A 104 5.35 12.32 14.80
CA THR A 104 6.02 13.63 14.82
C THR A 104 7.26 13.59 13.91
N THR A 105 8.04 12.52 13.93
CA THR A 105 9.18 12.35 13.01
C THR A 105 8.72 12.08 11.58
N TYR A 106 7.64 11.30 11.38
CA TYR A 106 7.16 10.91 10.05
C TYR A 106 6.48 12.06 9.28
N SER A 107 5.66 12.85 9.96
CA SER A 107 4.73 13.80 9.31
C SER A 107 4.79 15.22 9.88
N PHE A 108 5.73 15.49 10.79
CA PHE A 108 5.81 16.72 11.58
C PHE A 108 4.48 17.07 12.28
N ARG A 109 3.64 16.05 12.52
CA ARG A 109 2.34 16.15 13.19
C ARG A 109 2.22 15.10 14.28
N ARG A 110 1.69 15.53 15.43
CA ARG A 110 1.51 14.70 16.62
C ARG A 110 0.36 13.67 16.50
N ARG A 111 -0.58 13.92 15.58
CA ARG A 111 -1.67 12.99 15.20
C ARG A 111 -1.85 13.05 13.69
N ILE A 112 -1.89 11.88 13.07
CA ILE A 112 -2.33 11.73 11.69
C ILE A 112 -3.77 11.24 11.67
N GLY A 113 -4.60 11.93 10.89
CA GLY A 113 -5.95 11.48 10.58
C GLY A 113 -5.94 10.35 9.54
N VAL A 114 -7.10 9.70 9.37
CA VAL A 114 -7.35 8.67 8.35
C VAL A 114 -6.96 9.12 6.93
N THR A 115 -7.00 10.42 6.64
CA THR A 115 -6.57 11.01 5.36
C THR A 115 -5.10 10.78 5.01
N HIS A 116 -4.21 10.67 6.00
CA HIS A 116 -2.79 10.37 5.74
C HIS A 116 -2.59 8.92 5.30
N TRP A 117 -3.32 7.99 5.91
CA TRP A 117 -3.32 6.57 5.53
C TRP A 117 -3.89 6.35 4.13
N LEU A 118 -4.94 7.09 3.76
CA LEU A 118 -5.53 7.07 2.42
C LEU A 118 -4.60 7.64 1.33
N SER A 119 -3.60 8.45 1.69
CA SER A 119 -2.65 9.06 0.75
C SER A 119 -1.38 8.22 0.52
N GLY A 120 -1.27 7.04 1.14
CA GLY A 120 -0.09 6.18 0.98
C GLY A 120 0.02 5.58 -0.42
N SER A 121 1.25 5.38 -0.89
CA SER A 121 1.53 4.67 -2.15
C SER A 121 0.88 3.25 -2.23
N PRO A 122 0.74 2.46 -1.15
CA PRO A 122 0.09 1.15 -1.23
C PRO A 122 -1.40 1.25 -1.55
N VAL A 123 -2.08 2.34 -1.15
CA VAL A 123 -3.52 2.53 -1.40
C VAL A 123 -3.79 2.74 -2.88
N VAL A 124 -2.96 3.54 -3.55
CA VAL A 124 -3.07 3.76 -5.00
C VAL A 124 -2.92 2.43 -5.75
N ILE A 125 -1.90 1.65 -5.41
CA ILE A 125 -1.67 0.33 -6.02
C ILE A 125 -2.80 -0.65 -5.71
N CYS A 126 -3.35 -0.62 -4.49
CA CYS A 126 -4.52 -1.41 -4.10
C CYS A 126 -5.74 -1.11 -4.98
N VAL A 127 -6.06 0.17 -5.19
CA VAL A 127 -7.18 0.60 -6.03
C VAL A 127 -6.99 0.11 -7.46
N ILE A 128 -5.81 0.32 -8.04
CA ILE A 128 -5.50 -0.12 -9.40
C ILE A 128 -5.64 -1.64 -9.54
N ASN A 129 -5.02 -2.41 -8.64
CA ASN A 129 -5.14 -3.87 -8.63
C ASN A 129 -6.58 -4.35 -8.52
N SER A 130 -7.39 -3.67 -7.72
CA SER A 130 -8.80 -4.01 -7.53
C SER A 130 -9.61 -3.81 -8.80
N VAL A 131 -9.38 -2.71 -9.52
CA VAL A 131 -10.00 -2.46 -10.83
C VAL A 131 -9.58 -3.54 -11.83
N VAL A 132 -8.28 -3.85 -11.92
CA VAL A 132 -7.77 -4.88 -12.84
C VAL A 132 -8.34 -6.26 -12.49
N THR A 133 -8.52 -6.56 -11.21
CA THR A 133 -9.14 -7.81 -10.73
C THR A 133 -10.61 -7.89 -11.16
N GLY A 134 -11.35 -6.78 -11.03
CA GLY A 134 -12.73 -6.68 -11.51
C GLY A 134 -12.86 -6.88 -13.02
N VAL A 135 -11.95 -6.29 -13.80
CA VAL A 135 -11.89 -6.47 -15.25
C VAL A 135 -11.61 -7.93 -15.61
N LEU A 136 -10.64 -8.57 -14.95
CA LEU A 136 -10.34 -9.99 -15.18
C LEU A 136 -11.56 -10.87 -14.86
N ALA A 137 -12.26 -10.63 -13.75
CA ALA A 137 -13.45 -11.37 -13.39
C ALA A 137 -14.57 -11.21 -14.44
N ALA A 138 -14.78 -10.00 -14.96
CA ALA A 138 -15.74 -9.76 -16.03
C ALA A 138 -15.38 -10.47 -17.35
N VAL A 139 -14.08 -10.55 -17.67
CA VAL A 139 -13.55 -11.31 -18.83
C VAL A 139 -13.78 -12.80 -18.64
N ILE A 140 -13.54 -13.35 -17.45
CA ILE A 140 -13.82 -14.77 -17.14
C ILE A 140 -15.31 -15.08 -17.31
N CYS A 141 -16.19 -14.22 -16.80
CA CYS A 141 -17.64 -14.37 -17.01
C CYS A 141 -18.03 -14.30 -18.49
N SER A 142 -17.36 -13.45 -19.27
CA SER A 142 -17.54 -13.38 -20.72
C SER A 142 -17.18 -14.69 -21.41
N ALA A 143 -16.05 -15.29 -21.02
CA ALA A 143 -15.60 -16.56 -21.59
C ALA A 143 -16.56 -17.71 -21.26
N ALA A 144 -17.25 -17.64 -20.12
CA ALA A 144 -18.28 -18.60 -19.70
C ALA A 144 -19.64 -18.39 -20.37
N GLY A 145 -19.79 -17.38 -21.25
CA GLY A 145 -21.06 -17.08 -21.92
C GLY A 145 -22.11 -16.43 -21.01
N ALA A 146 -21.69 -15.81 -19.90
CA ALA A 146 -22.62 -15.12 -19.00
C ALA A 146 -23.19 -13.85 -19.66
N GLY A 147 -24.45 -13.53 -19.36
CA GLY A 147 -25.08 -12.29 -19.84
C GLY A 147 -24.43 -11.02 -19.29
N ASP A 148 -24.63 -9.89 -19.98
CA ASP A 148 -23.96 -8.62 -19.67
C ASP A 148 -24.22 -8.11 -18.25
N MET A 149 -25.42 -8.34 -17.73
CA MET A 149 -25.78 -8.00 -16.35
C MET A 149 -24.92 -8.76 -15.34
N VAL A 150 -24.71 -10.07 -15.55
CA VAL A 150 -23.88 -10.91 -14.68
C VAL A 150 -22.42 -10.48 -14.75
N ARG A 151 -21.89 -10.23 -15.95
CA ARG A 151 -20.51 -9.78 -16.16
C ARG A 151 -20.21 -8.48 -15.41
N THR A 152 -21.11 -7.50 -15.51
CA THR A 152 -20.96 -6.20 -14.86
C THR A 152 -21.06 -6.31 -13.35
N LEU A 153 -22.01 -7.10 -12.85
CA LEU A 153 -22.22 -7.29 -11.42
C LEU A 153 -21.06 -8.06 -10.77
N VAL A 154 -20.57 -9.11 -11.41
CA VAL A 154 -19.40 -9.87 -10.93
C VAL A 154 -18.13 -9.03 -10.99
N GLY A 155 -17.90 -8.29 -12.08
CA GLY A 155 -16.70 -7.43 -12.20
C GLY A 155 -16.67 -6.31 -11.16
N SER A 156 -17.80 -5.63 -10.94
CA SER A 156 -17.90 -4.59 -9.91
C SER A 156 -17.80 -5.16 -8.49
N ALA A 157 -18.50 -6.26 -8.21
CA ALA A 157 -18.45 -6.92 -6.90
C ALA A 157 -17.04 -7.41 -6.56
N THR A 158 -16.33 -8.02 -7.51
CA THR A 158 -14.96 -8.50 -7.27
C THR A 158 -13.97 -7.36 -7.11
N ALA A 159 -14.13 -6.24 -7.82
CA ALA A 159 -13.33 -5.04 -7.58
C ALA A 159 -13.51 -4.51 -6.15
N VAL A 160 -14.76 -4.33 -5.70
CA VAL A 160 -15.08 -3.86 -4.35
C VAL A 160 -14.57 -4.83 -3.29
N LEU A 161 -14.76 -6.14 -3.50
CA LEU A 161 -14.27 -7.18 -2.62
C LEU A 161 -12.74 -7.15 -2.51
N THR A 162 -12.03 -6.92 -3.62
CA THR A 162 -10.57 -6.86 -3.64
C THR A 162 -10.06 -5.65 -2.85
N VAL A 163 -10.68 -4.48 -2.99
CA VAL A 163 -10.35 -3.29 -2.18
C VAL A 163 -10.53 -3.61 -0.70
N ALA A 164 -11.66 -4.21 -0.34
CA ALA A 164 -11.99 -4.53 1.04
C ALA A 164 -11.00 -5.54 1.64
N VAL A 165 -10.68 -6.61 0.90
CA VAL A 165 -9.77 -7.67 1.34
C VAL A 165 -8.35 -7.14 1.47
N LEU A 166 -7.80 -6.49 0.44
CA LEU A 166 -6.45 -5.94 0.51
C LEU A 166 -6.34 -4.87 1.60
N GLY A 167 -7.31 -3.94 1.66
CA GLY A 167 -7.37 -2.92 2.71
C GLY A 167 -7.40 -3.54 4.11
N PHE A 168 -8.23 -4.56 4.32
CA PHE A 168 -8.29 -5.27 5.59
C PHE A 168 -6.97 -5.98 5.93
N LEU A 169 -6.34 -6.66 4.97
CA LEU A 169 -5.05 -7.33 5.16
C LEU A 169 -3.94 -6.33 5.50
N GLY A 170 -3.88 -5.20 4.81
CA GLY A 170 -2.93 -4.13 5.07
C GLY A 170 -3.10 -3.54 6.47
N LEU A 171 -4.34 -3.18 6.85
CA LEU A 171 -4.65 -2.66 8.17
C LEU A 171 -4.36 -3.68 9.28
N ARG A 172 -4.71 -4.95 9.05
CA ARG A 172 -4.45 -6.03 10.02
C ARG A 172 -2.95 -6.20 10.25
N LYS A 173 -2.13 -6.23 9.18
CA LYS A 173 -0.68 -6.40 9.28
C LYS A 173 -0.04 -5.23 10.04
N VAL A 174 -0.44 -3.99 9.72
CA VAL A 174 0.00 -2.80 10.46
C VAL A 174 -0.39 -2.86 11.93
N HIS A 175 -1.65 -3.23 12.22
CA HIS A 175 -2.16 -3.31 13.58
C HIS A 175 -1.43 -4.37 14.40
N GLU A 176 -1.14 -5.52 13.82
CA GLU A 176 -0.38 -6.60 14.44
C GLU A 176 1.06 -6.17 14.80
N VAL A 177 1.75 -5.52 13.85
CA VAL A 177 3.09 -4.96 14.10
C VAL A 177 3.03 -3.88 15.19
N SER A 178 2.03 -3.00 15.14
CA SER A 178 1.88 -1.93 16.14
C SER A 178 1.63 -2.47 17.56
N ARG A 179 0.88 -3.57 17.70
CA ARG A 179 0.60 -4.18 19.01
C ARG A 179 1.79 -4.92 19.62
N SER A 180 2.66 -5.47 18.77
CA SER A 180 3.87 -6.16 19.24
C SER A 180 4.97 -5.20 19.67
N TYR A 181 4.92 -3.95 19.21
CA TYR A 181 5.90 -2.93 19.56
C TYR A 181 5.66 -2.34 20.96
N LYS A 182 6.68 -2.39 21.81
CA LYS A 182 6.71 -1.73 23.12
C LYS A 182 7.73 -0.59 23.11
N PRO A 183 7.30 0.67 23.33
CA PRO A 183 8.20 1.82 23.44
C PRO A 183 9.18 1.64 24.61
N ARG A 184 10.45 2.00 24.41
CA ARG A 184 11.49 1.98 25.44
C ARG A 184 11.66 3.33 26.13
N PHE A 185 11.41 4.41 25.40
CA PHE A 185 11.51 5.80 25.83
C PHE A 185 10.21 6.56 25.50
N PRO A 186 9.10 6.26 26.21
CA PRO A 186 7.81 6.88 25.96
C PRO A 186 7.79 8.35 26.41
N SER A 187 7.04 9.18 25.66
CA SER A 187 6.75 10.56 26.07
C SER A 187 5.85 10.62 27.31
N ASP A 188 5.83 11.76 28.01
CA ASP A 188 5.04 11.93 29.23
C ASP A 188 3.52 11.74 29.02
N ASP A 189 3.01 12.03 27.82
CA ASP A 189 1.60 11.82 27.46
C ASP A 189 1.24 10.32 27.36
N ALA A 190 2.18 9.49 26.90
CA ALA A 190 2.03 8.03 26.89
C ALA A 190 2.07 7.43 28.30
N ARG A 191 2.81 8.06 29.24
CA ARG A 191 2.83 7.66 30.66
C ARG A 191 1.50 7.97 31.38
N ARG A 192 0.85 9.09 31.03
CA ARG A 192 -0.44 9.52 31.61
C ARG A 192 -1.66 8.73 31.15
N SER A 193 -1.57 8.04 30.02
CA SER A 193 -2.66 7.22 29.46
C SER A 193 -2.58 5.74 29.88
N ALA A 194 -1.49 5.36 30.56
CA ALA A 194 -1.24 4.01 31.06
C ALA A 194 -1.43 3.88 32.59
N GLY A 195 -1.72 4.98 33.29
CA GLY A 195 -2.07 5.02 34.71
C GLY A 195 -3.52 5.43 34.90
#